data_AF-A0A4U0SS83-F1
#
_entry.id   AF-A0A4U0SS83-F1
#
_cell.length_a   1.000
_cell.length_b   1.000
_cell.length_c   1.000
_cell.angle_alpha   90.00
_cell.angle_beta   90.00
_cell.angle_gamma   90.00
#
_symmetry.space_group_name_H-M   'P 1'
#
loop_
_entity.id
_entity.type
_entity.pdbx_description
1 polymer ?
#
loop_
_entity_poly.entity_id
_entity_poly.type
_entity_poly.pdbx_seq_one_letter_code
_entity_poly.pdbx_strand_id
1 'polypeptide(L)'
;MTVAFVLQGGAGLAAVQVGMLQALTDAGIRPDLVVGSSAGALNAVAFAQDPTADGLDHLQRLWTGARRSDVFPVRLGSLVTADGGLDLHARPVQVPRPHRPGVDGTVIEPRGAALQP
;
A
#
# COMPACT_ATOMS: atom_id res chain seq x y z
N MET A 1 -17.44 30.31 16.51
CA MET A 1 -18.12 29.07 16.10
C MET A 1 -17.04 28.15 15.55
N THR A 2 -16.94 26.92 16.04
CA THR A 2 -15.87 25.99 15.62
C THR A 2 -16.35 25.18 14.42
N VAL A 3 -15.55 25.14 13.36
CA VAL A 3 -15.81 24.40 12.12
C VAL A 3 -14.82 23.25 11.99
N ALA A 4 -15.31 22.04 11.73
CA ALA A 4 -14.47 20.87 11.51
C ALA A 4 -14.71 20.26 10.13
N PHE A 5 -13.64 19.90 9.44
CA PHE A 5 -13.70 19.09 8.21
C PHE A 5 -13.44 17.62 8.57
N VAL A 6 -14.35 16.74 8.15
CA VAL A 6 -14.26 15.30 8.44
C VAL A 6 -14.18 14.52 7.13
N LEU A 7 -13.03 13.89 6.91
CA LEU A 7 -12.68 13.21 5.66
C LEU A 7 -12.74 11.70 5.84
N GLN A 8 -13.80 11.10 5.32
CA GLN A 8 -13.99 9.65 5.36
C GLN A 8 -12.93 8.90 4.54
N GLY A 9 -12.72 7.62 4.85
CA GLY A 9 -11.86 6.74 4.08
C GLY A 9 -12.44 6.35 2.71
N GLY A 10 -11.64 5.63 1.93
CA GLY A 10 -12.01 5.13 0.60
C GLY A 10 -11.29 5.88 -0.53
N ALA A 11 -10.40 5.17 -1.26
CA ALA A 11 -9.54 5.80 -2.26
C ALA A 11 -10.30 6.43 -3.44
N GLY A 12 -11.47 5.89 -3.82
CA GLY A 12 -12.31 6.49 -4.86
C GLY A 12 -12.89 7.85 -4.46
N LEU A 13 -13.12 8.06 -3.15
CA LEU A 13 -13.65 9.32 -2.62
C LEU A 13 -12.53 10.33 -2.30
N ALA A 14 -11.31 9.86 -2.07
CA ALA A 14 -10.20 10.70 -1.65
C ALA A 14 -9.80 11.76 -2.71
N ALA A 15 -9.84 11.43 -4.00
CA ALA A 15 -9.61 12.41 -5.07
C ALA A 15 -10.71 13.49 -5.11
N VAL A 16 -11.97 13.08 -4.92
CA VAL A 16 -13.13 13.99 -4.91
C VAL A 16 -13.07 14.94 -3.70
N GLN A 17 -12.62 14.44 -2.55
CA GLN A 17 -12.44 15.25 -1.34
C GLN A 17 -11.49 16.43 -1.56
N VAL A 18 -10.46 16.31 -2.41
CA VAL A 18 -9.57 17.44 -2.73
C VAL A 18 -10.33 18.58 -3.41
N GLY A 19 -11.20 18.27 -4.37
CA GLY A 19 -12.05 19.27 -5.02
C GLY A 19 -13.05 19.92 -4.05
N MET A 20 -13.56 19.16 -3.08
CA MET A 20 -14.41 19.71 -2.01
C MET A 20 -13.62 20.69 -1.12
N LEU A 21 -12.39 20.32 -0.74
CA LEU A 21 -11.52 21.19 0.05
C LEU A 21 -11.17 22.48 -0.73
N GLN A 22 -10.96 22.38 -2.04
CA GLN A 22 -10.74 23.55 -2.92
C GLN A 22 -11.95 24.48 -2.89
N ALA A 23 -13.15 23.96 -3.14
CA ALA A 23 -14.37 24.77 -3.14
C ALA A 23 -14.61 25.47 -1.79
N LEU A 24 -14.37 24.76 -0.68
CA LEU A 24 -14.48 25.35 0.67
C LEU A 24 -13.41 26.43 0.90
N THR A 25 -12.18 26.19 0.44
CA THR A 25 -11.07 27.14 0.57
C THR A 25 -11.33 28.42 -0.24
N ASP A 26 -11.80 28.28 -1.47
CA ASP A 26 -12.17 29.39 -2.36
C ASP A 26 -13.35 30.19 -1.80
N ALA A 27 -14.29 29.51 -1.14
CA ALA A 27 -15.41 30.15 -0.44
C ALA A 27 -15.00 30.86 0.86
N GLY A 28 -13.72 30.86 1.23
CA GLY A 28 -13.23 31.47 2.46
C GLY A 28 -13.57 30.68 3.74
N ILE A 29 -14.10 29.46 3.61
CA ILE A 29 -14.40 28.59 4.75
C ILE A 29 -13.09 27.98 5.22
N ARG A 30 -12.76 28.18 6.50
CA ARG A 30 -11.54 27.67 7.13
C ARG A 30 -11.92 26.78 8.31
N PRO A 31 -11.42 25.54 8.39
CA PRO A 31 -11.68 24.70 9.53
C PRO A 31 -10.73 25.06 10.68
N ASP A 32 -11.23 24.92 11.90
CA ASP A 32 -10.39 24.92 13.12
C ASP A 32 -9.81 23.53 13.39
N LEU A 33 -10.44 22.48 12.84
CA LEU A 33 -10.07 21.09 13.02
C LEU A 33 -10.27 20.29 11.73
N VAL A 34 -9.32 19.41 11.43
CA VAL A 34 -9.42 18.47 10.30
C VAL A 34 -9.22 17.05 10.84
N VAL A 35 -10.16 16.16 10.56
CA VAL A 35 -10.14 14.77 10.99
C VAL A 35 -10.25 13.88 9.76
N GLY A 36 -9.48 12.80 9.69
CA GLY A 36 -9.57 11.85 8.58
C GLY A 36 -9.30 10.41 8.97
N SER A 37 -9.79 9.48 8.15
CA SER A 37 -9.58 8.04 8.30
C SER A 37 -9.07 7.41 7.00
N SER A 38 -8.11 6.47 7.08
CA SER A 38 -7.52 5.78 5.91
C SER A 38 -7.05 6.80 4.84
N ALA A 39 -7.49 6.69 3.59
CA ALA A 39 -7.19 7.65 2.54
C ALA A 39 -7.59 9.10 2.89
N GLY A 40 -8.68 9.29 3.64
CA GLY A 40 -9.10 10.60 4.15
C GLY A 40 -8.13 11.18 5.19
N ALA A 41 -7.40 10.34 5.94
CA ALA A 41 -6.37 10.80 6.86
C ALA A 41 -5.17 11.41 6.12
N LEU A 42 -4.81 10.87 4.95
CA LEU A 42 -3.77 11.44 4.09
C LEU A 42 -4.17 12.84 3.63
N ASN A 43 -5.41 13.00 3.17
CA ASN A 43 -5.95 14.31 2.81
C ASN A 43 -5.98 15.28 3.99
N ALA A 44 -6.39 14.81 5.18
CA ALA A 44 -6.48 15.63 6.38
C ALA A 44 -5.12 16.19 6.79
N VAL A 45 -4.09 15.33 6.81
CA VAL A 45 -2.72 15.74 7.15
C VAL A 45 -2.16 16.67 6.09
N ALA A 46 -2.27 16.32 4.80
CA ALA A 46 -1.76 17.14 3.70
C ALA A 46 -2.39 18.54 3.71
N PHE A 47 -3.71 18.62 3.83
CA PHE A 47 -4.42 19.90 3.90
C PHE A 47 -4.07 20.70 5.15
N ALA A 48 -3.92 20.05 6.31
CA ALA A 48 -3.54 20.76 7.54
C ALA A 48 -2.10 21.31 7.49
N GLN A 49 -1.20 20.68 6.72
CA GLN A 49 0.17 21.18 6.51
C GLN A 49 0.20 22.41 5.59
N ASP A 50 -0.59 22.39 4.52
CA ASP A 50 -0.66 23.48 3.54
C ASP A 50 -2.11 23.74 3.09
N PRO A 51 -2.90 24.52 3.86
CA PRO A 51 -4.31 24.79 3.58
C PRO A 51 -4.49 25.91 2.55
N THR A 52 -3.65 25.92 1.52
CA THR A 52 -3.65 26.90 0.43
C THR A 52 -4.11 26.25 -0.87
N ALA A 53 -4.40 27.09 -1.87
CA ALA A 53 -4.68 26.62 -3.22
C ALA A 53 -3.51 25.82 -3.81
N ASP A 54 -2.27 26.23 -3.55
CA ASP A 54 -1.07 25.54 -4.05
C ASP A 54 -0.90 24.15 -3.43
N GLY A 55 -1.17 24.03 -2.12
CA GLY A 55 -1.15 22.76 -1.40
C GLY A 55 -2.23 21.79 -1.90
N LEU A 56 -3.43 22.31 -2.16
CA LEU A 56 -4.53 21.54 -2.74
C LEU A 56 -4.27 21.12 -4.19
N ASP A 57 -3.68 22.00 -5.00
CA ASP A 57 -3.23 21.71 -6.35
C ASP A 57 -2.17 20.60 -6.37
N HIS A 58 -1.24 20.62 -5.42
CA HIS A 58 -0.26 19.55 -5.25
C HIS A 58 -0.95 18.22 -4.88
N LEU A 59 -1.85 18.25 -3.91
CA LEU A 59 -2.61 17.08 -3.48
C LEU A 59 -3.46 16.51 -4.64
N GLN A 60 -4.08 17.36 -5.45
CA GLN A 60 -4.82 16.96 -6.64
C GLN A 60 -3.92 16.24 -7.64
N ARG A 61 -2.71 16.74 -7.90
CA ARG A 61 -1.73 16.08 -8.78
C ARG A 61 -1.34 14.69 -8.26
N LEU A 62 -1.18 14.54 -6.94
CA LEU A 62 -0.88 13.24 -6.33
C LEU A 62 -2.02 12.23 -6.57
N TRP A 63 -3.26 12.62 -6.31
CA TRP A 63 -4.41 11.71 -6.50
C TRP A 63 -4.71 11.39 -7.96
N THR A 64 -4.57 12.37 -8.85
CA THR A 64 -4.80 12.16 -10.29
C THR A 64 -3.67 11.38 -10.97
N GLY A 65 -2.45 11.46 -10.43
CA GLY A 65 -1.31 10.67 -10.89
C GLY A 65 -1.22 9.26 -10.28
N ALA A 66 -1.87 9.02 -9.14
CA ALA A 66 -1.80 7.75 -8.43
C ALA A 66 -2.54 6.62 -9.17
N ARG A 67 -1.86 5.48 -9.37
CA ARG A 67 -2.48 4.24 -9.86
C ARG A 67 -2.89 3.37 -8.68
N ARG A 68 -3.80 2.42 -8.91
CA ARG A 68 -4.23 1.47 -7.86
C ARG A 68 -3.06 0.69 -7.24
N SER A 69 -2.02 0.39 -8.03
CA SER A 69 -0.78 -0.25 -7.57
C SER A 69 0.00 0.57 -6.56
N ASP A 70 -0.15 1.91 -6.61
CA ASP A 70 0.66 2.85 -5.85
C ASP A 70 0.03 3.11 -4.48
N VAL A 71 -1.29 2.98 -4.39
CA VAL A 71 -2.08 3.21 -3.16
C VAL A 71 -2.36 1.89 -2.41
N PHE A 72 -2.59 0.79 -3.13
CA PHE A 72 -2.82 -0.53 -2.54
C PHE A 72 -2.00 -1.60 -3.27
N PRO A 73 -0.73 -1.80 -2.90
CA PRO A 73 0.07 -2.91 -3.43
C PRO A 73 -0.49 -4.29 -3.06
N VAL A 74 -1.45 -4.36 -2.13
CA VAL A 74 -2.16 -5.57 -1.73
C VAL A 74 -3.62 -5.49 -2.18
N ARG A 75 -4.08 -6.49 -2.95
CA ARG A 75 -5.44 -6.56 -3.50
C ARG A 75 -6.46 -6.58 -2.36
N LEU A 76 -7.29 -5.54 -2.23
CA LEU A 76 -8.34 -5.46 -1.19
C LEU A 76 -9.31 -6.67 -1.19
N GLY A 77 -9.45 -7.37 -2.33
CA GLY A 77 -10.21 -8.62 -2.45
C GLY A 77 -9.63 -9.82 -1.68
N SER A 78 -8.36 -9.75 -1.24
CA SER A 78 -7.77 -10.77 -0.35
C SER A 78 -8.16 -10.59 1.11
N LEU A 79 -8.85 -9.50 1.47
CA LEU A 79 -9.34 -9.24 2.84
C LEU A 79 -10.84 -9.50 3.01
N VAL A 80 -11.61 -9.57 1.92
CA VAL A 80 -13.07 -9.81 1.96
C VAL A 80 -13.43 -11.29 1.82
N THR A 81 -12.44 -12.18 1.66
CA THR A 81 -12.61 -13.64 1.73
C THR A 81 -12.00 -14.14 3.04
N ALA A 82 -12.52 -13.69 4.17
CA ALA A 82 -12.05 -14.11 5.49
C ALA A 82 -13.20 -14.62 6.37
N ASP A 83 -14.12 -15.36 5.78
CA ASP A 83 -14.84 -16.39 6.52
C ASP A 83 -13.98 -17.67 6.47
N GLY A 84 -13.02 -17.75 7.40
CA GLY A 84 -12.31 -18.99 7.74
C GLY A 84 -11.10 -19.34 6.86
N GLY A 85 -9.91 -18.85 7.22
CA GLY A 85 -8.64 -19.41 6.76
C GLY A 85 -7.70 -18.38 6.15
N LEU A 86 -6.76 -17.89 6.96
CA LEU A 86 -5.61 -17.14 6.45
C LEU A 86 -4.68 -18.13 5.74
N ASP A 87 -4.78 -18.22 4.40
CA ASP A 87 -3.71 -18.80 3.59
C ASP A 87 -3.00 -17.68 2.81
N LEU A 88 -1.98 -17.13 3.46
CA LEU A 88 -1.17 -16.04 2.95
C LEU A 88 -0.08 -16.65 2.07
N HIS A 89 -0.42 -17.05 0.84
CA HIS A 89 0.57 -17.35 -0.18
C HIS A 89 1.26 -16.07 -0.67
N ALA A 90 2.12 -15.53 0.19
CA ALA A 90 3.21 -14.65 -0.20
C ALA A 90 4.11 -15.44 -1.17
N ARG A 91 4.20 -14.98 -2.42
CA ARG A 91 5.23 -15.46 -3.35
C ARG A 91 6.58 -15.11 -2.72
N PRO A 92 7.46 -16.09 -2.46
CA PRO A 92 8.73 -15.81 -1.80
C PRO A 92 9.55 -14.87 -2.68
N VAL A 93 10.08 -13.80 -2.08
CA VAL A 93 11.03 -12.91 -2.77
C VAL A 93 12.25 -13.75 -3.16
N GLN A 94 12.63 -13.71 -4.44
CA GLN A 94 13.70 -14.55 -4.96
C GLN A 94 15.05 -13.94 -4.57
N VAL A 95 15.71 -14.52 -3.58
CA VAL A 95 17.07 -14.13 -3.16
C VAL A 95 18.09 -14.74 -4.14
N PRO A 96 18.98 -13.95 -4.77
CA PRO A 96 20.01 -14.49 -5.66
C PRO A 96 20.96 -15.43 -4.88
N ARG A 97 21.20 -16.64 -5.39
CA ARG A 97 22.10 -17.60 -4.75
C ARG A 97 23.57 -17.23 -5.01
N PRO A 98 24.46 -17.35 -4.01
CA PRO A 98 25.89 -17.15 -4.23
C PRO A 98 26.49 -18.26 -5.08
N HIS A 99 27.46 -17.89 -5.92
CA HIS A 99 28.18 -18.80 -6.83
C HIS A 99 29.03 -19.79 -6.01
N ARG A 100 28.74 -21.09 -6.11
CA ARG A 100 29.61 -22.15 -5.56
C ARG A 100 30.62 -22.59 -6.63
N PRO A 101 31.91 -22.77 -6.30
CA PRO A 101 32.86 -23.40 -7.21
C PRO A 101 32.57 -24.90 -7.31
N GLY A 102 32.75 -25.45 -8.51
CA GLY A 102 32.41 -26.83 -8.87
C GLY A 102 33.24 -27.87 -8.12
N VAL A 103 32.61 -28.96 -7.71
CA VAL A 103 33.27 -30.18 -7.23
C VAL A 103 33.13 -31.24 -8.31
N ASP A 104 34.25 -31.63 -8.92
CA ASP A 104 34.30 -32.67 -9.95
C ASP A 104 33.94 -34.04 -9.35
N GLY A 105 33.08 -34.75 -10.07
CA GLY A 105 32.50 -36.01 -9.65
C GLY A 105 33.49 -37.17 -9.73
N THR A 106 33.87 -37.70 -8.57
CA THR A 106 34.43 -39.05 -8.47
C THR A 106 33.38 -39.97 -7.86
N VAL A 107 32.73 -40.77 -8.70
CA VAL A 107 31.82 -41.85 -8.31
C VAL A 107 32.66 -42.99 -7.73
N ILE A 108 32.36 -43.42 -6.50
CA ILE A 108 32.92 -44.64 -5.90
C ILE A 108 31.86 -45.74 -6.00
N GLU A 109 32.16 -46.79 -6.79
CA GLU A 109 31.32 -47.99 -6.90
C GLU A 109 31.41 -48.87 -5.64
N PRO A 110 30.30 -49.54 -5.23
CA PRO A 110 30.29 -50.45 -4.11
C PRO A 110 30.72 -51.87 -4.55
N ARG A 111 31.79 -52.40 -3.96
CA ARG A 111 32.13 -53.83 -4.05
C ARG A 111 31.24 -54.64 -3.10
N GLY A 112 30.61 -55.69 -3.64
CA GLY A 112 29.77 -56.62 -2.90
C GLY A 112 30.53 -57.66 -2.06
N ALA A 113 29.84 -58.19 -1.06
CA ALA A 113 30.02 -59.50 -0.40
C ALA A 113 28.92 -59.58 0.68
N ALA A 114 28.24 -60.67 1.00
CA ALA A 114 28.07 -62.00 0.45
C ALA A 114 26.87 -62.58 1.23
N LEU A 115 26.07 -63.41 0.56
CA LEU A 115 25.04 -64.26 1.17
C LEU A 115 25.64 -65.25 2.18
N GLN A 116 24.85 -65.64 3.18
CA GLN A 116 24.51 -67.04 3.58
C GLN A 116 24.01 -67.10 5.04
N PRO A 117 23.27 -68.14 5.44
CA PRO A 117 21.92 -68.52 5.02
C PRO A 117 20.88 -68.34 6.15
#